data_AF-A0A7C4L5D4-F1
#
_entry.id   AF-A0A7C4L5D4-F1
#
_cell.length_a   1.000
_cell.length_b   1.000
_cell.length_c   1.000
_cell.angle_alpha   90.00
_cell.angle_beta   90.00
_cell.angle_gamma   90.00
#
_symmetry.space_group_name_H-M   'P 1'
#
loop_
_entity.id
_entity.type
_entity.pdbx_description
1 polymer ?
#
loop_
_entity_poly.entity_id
_entity_poly.type
_entity_poly.pdbx_seq_one_letter_code
_entity_poly.pdbx_strand_id
1 'polypeptide(L)'
;MKKLIFNVKKFINIAETYKISFNTFIILFFSICFIRNFLEGLLEYPKIIRANIDIKITLMQIGCLFNLEWITLFLYIIIIIYLLTKTNIIAIFKITLLFFCIIIIVPIIDFFIYYPDGCKIDYLYTLKDYLNALFYFFIPFVDVKVCTGIRIEVFISVILLFFYILIKTQNILKSILSIILLYFLAISSMAFPVFILLIFYPFNANLFDTYVNNFFFTPSFFDSFLNKFSIMIFILLIPALLIIYKVHFKNKKFITLIKNLFSLDSIIIFIIVFSGFISSYGLFNLFFNIFNIIFIYFLFFIASVLNLYFQKIQNKNIKIILFVLLLLFSLCISFNHLLISLFFLSLTYIY
;
A
#
# COMPACT_ATOMS: atom_id res chain seq x y z
N MET A 1 -18.01 20.65 28.64
CA MET A 1 -17.02 19.59 28.35
C MET A 1 -17.55 18.15 28.53
N LYS A 2 -18.13 17.76 29.68
CA LYS A 2 -18.63 16.38 29.91
C LYS A 2 -19.65 15.87 28.87
N LYS A 3 -20.62 16.72 28.47
CA LYS A 3 -21.63 16.40 27.44
C LYS A 3 -21.03 16.10 26.06
N LEU A 4 -20.00 16.87 25.66
CA LEU A 4 -19.30 16.68 24.39
C LEU A 4 -18.57 15.32 24.36
N ILE A 5 -17.81 15.01 25.41
CA ILE A 5 -17.10 13.72 25.54
C ILE A 5 -18.08 12.54 25.50
N PHE A 6 -19.23 12.67 26.18
CA PHE A 6 -20.29 11.67 26.14
C PHE A 6 -20.84 11.44 24.73
N ASN A 7 -21.13 12.53 23.99
CA ASN A 7 -21.62 12.44 22.62
C ASN A 7 -20.59 11.81 21.67
N VAL A 8 -19.30 12.17 21.79
CA VAL A 8 -18.23 11.60 20.96
C VAL A 8 -18.06 10.10 21.27
N LYS A 9 -18.09 9.70 22.55
CA LYS A 9 -18.07 8.27 22.93
C LYS A 9 -19.24 7.50 22.34
N LYS A 10 -20.45 8.08 22.38
CA LYS A 10 -21.65 7.49 21.78
C LYS A 10 -21.49 7.31 20.27
N PHE A 11 -21.00 8.33 19.58
CA PHE A 11 -20.72 8.28 18.14
C PHE A 11 -19.72 7.18 17.78
N ILE A 12 -18.57 7.12 18.48
CA ILE A 12 -17.54 6.08 18.26
C ILE A 12 -18.15 4.69 18.43
N ASN A 13 -18.94 4.47 19.49
CA ASN A 13 -19.58 3.18 19.72
C ASN A 13 -20.56 2.80 18.60
N ILE A 14 -21.34 3.75 18.09
CA ILE A 14 -22.23 3.53 16.95
C ILE A 14 -21.42 3.13 15.70
N ALA A 15 -20.33 3.85 15.40
CA ALA A 15 -19.49 3.57 14.23
C ALA A 15 -18.81 2.19 14.31
N GLU A 16 -18.29 1.81 15.49
CA GLU A 16 -17.65 0.51 15.71
C GLU A 16 -18.62 -0.67 15.62
N THR A 17 -19.86 -0.47 16.06
CA THR A 17 -20.90 -1.52 16.10
C THR A 17 -21.74 -1.58 14.83
N TYR A 18 -21.63 -0.60 13.93
CA TYR A 18 -22.38 -0.56 12.68
C TYR A 18 -22.21 -1.85 11.87
N LYS A 19 -23.30 -2.43 11.37
CA LYS A 19 -23.26 -3.66 10.59
C LYS A 19 -22.99 -3.32 9.13
N ILE A 20 -21.81 -3.68 8.65
CA ILE A 20 -21.41 -3.57 7.25
C ILE A 20 -20.96 -4.96 6.77
N SER A 21 -21.44 -5.37 5.60
CA SER A 21 -20.96 -6.59 4.95
C SER A 21 -19.55 -6.39 4.41
N PHE A 22 -18.77 -7.46 4.26
CA PHE A 22 -17.42 -7.38 3.68
C PHE A 22 -17.43 -6.79 2.26
N ASN A 23 -18.41 -7.18 1.43
CA ASN A 23 -18.53 -6.66 0.06
C ASN A 23 -18.84 -5.17 0.05
N THR A 24 -19.77 -4.72 0.91
CA THR A 24 -20.07 -3.30 1.08
C THR A 24 -18.84 -2.52 1.55
N PHE A 25 -18.06 -3.09 2.47
CA PHE A 25 -16.81 -2.50 2.94
C PHE A 25 -15.82 -2.29 1.78
N ILE A 26 -15.58 -3.32 0.97
CA ILE A 26 -14.70 -3.26 -0.20
C ILE A 26 -15.17 -2.19 -1.19
N ILE A 27 -16.46 -2.20 -1.53
CA ILE A 27 -17.04 -1.24 -2.49
C ILE A 27 -16.88 0.18 -1.98
N LEU A 28 -17.18 0.45 -0.70
CA LEU A 28 -17.01 1.78 -0.12
C LEU A 28 -15.54 2.23 -0.12
N PHE A 29 -14.61 1.35 0.28
CA PHE A 29 -13.19 1.65 0.27
C PHE A 29 -12.70 2.05 -1.13
N PHE A 30 -12.99 1.25 -2.15
CA PHE A 30 -12.60 1.56 -3.52
C PHE A 30 -13.34 2.76 -4.09
N SER A 31 -14.57 3.01 -3.67
CA SER A 31 -15.32 4.22 -4.06
C SER A 31 -14.65 5.49 -3.53
N ILE A 32 -14.19 5.48 -2.27
CA ILE A 32 -13.46 6.61 -1.66
C ILE A 32 -12.16 6.88 -2.45
N CYS A 33 -11.37 5.83 -2.70
CA CYS A 33 -10.12 5.94 -3.46
C CYS A 33 -10.37 6.43 -4.91
N PHE A 34 -11.41 5.91 -5.56
CA PHE A 34 -11.80 6.33 -6.90
C PHE A 34 -12.21 7.80 -6.93
N ILE A 35 -13.08 8.25 -6.02
CA ILE A 35 -13.52 9.66 -5.94
C ILE A 35 -12.31 10.57 -5.74
N ARG A 36 -11.40 10.22 -4.81
CA ARG A 36 -10.16 10.98 -4.59
C ARG A 36 -9.34 11.11 -5.86
N ASN A 37 -9.02 10.00 -6.53
CA ASN A 37 -8.20 10.00 -7.75
C ASN A 37 -8.90 10.69 -8.92
N PHE A 38 -10.23 10.55 -9.02
CA PHE A 38 -11.04 11.19 -10.04
C PHE A 38 -11.04 12.72 -9.89
N LEU A 39 -11.24 13.22 -8.68
CA LEU A 39 -11.17 14.65 -8.39
C LEU A 39 -9.76 15.20 -8.60
N GLU A 40 -8.73 14.46 -8.22
CA GLU A 40 -7.33 14.82 -8.47
C GLU A 40 -7.07 15.01 -9.97
N GLY A 41 -7.41 14.03 -10.82
CA GLY A 41 -7.25 14.16 -12.27
C GLY A 41 -8.04 15.33 -12.88
N LEU A 42 -9.24 15.61 -12.36
CA LEU A 42 -10.08 16.72 -12.83
C LEU A 42 -9.54 18.09 -12.42
N LEU A 43 -9.00 18.23 -11.21
CA LEU A 43 -8.74 19.52 -10.58
C LEU A 43 -7.24 19.90 -10.54
N GLU A 44 -6.32 18.94 -10.67
CA GLU A 44 -4.88 19.21 -10.67
C GLU A 44 -4.35 19.75 -12.02
N TYR A 45 -3.06 20.11 -12.04
CA TYR A 45 -2.34 20.70 -13.16
C TYR A 45 -2.62 20.10 -14.54
N PRO A 46 -2.63 18.77 -14.74
CA PRO A 46 -2.89 18.22 -16.07
C PRO A 46 -4.35 18.46 -16.53
N LYS A 47 -5.33 18.61 -15.62
CA LYS A 47 -6.77 18.73 -15.92
C LYS A 47 -7.28 17.67 -16.91
N ILE A 48 -6.75 16.46 -16.82
CA ILE A 48 -7.13 15.33 -17.66
C ILE A 48 -7.86 14.30 -16.79
N ILE A 49 -8.96 13.74 -17.30
CA ILE A 49 -9.69 12.60 -16.68
C ILE A 49 -8.88 11.29 -16.82
N ARG A 50 -7.55 11.36 -16.67
CA ARG A 50 -6.56 10.30 -16.76
C ARG A 50 -5.34 10.72 -15.95
N ALA A 51 -4.69 9.76 -15.29
CA ALA A 51 -3.42 10.00 -14.61
C ALA A 51 -2.26 10.23 -15.59
N ASN A 52 -2.38 9.76 -16.84
CA ASN A 52 -1.38 9.94 -17.88
C ASN A 52 -2.03 10.06 -19.28
N ILE A 53 -1.29 10.62 -20.24
CA ILE A 53 -1.71 10.64 -21.65
C ILE A 53 -1.78 9.22 -22.21
N ASP A 54 -0.83 8.35 -21.83
CA ASP A 54 -0.81 6.94 -22.18
C ASP A 54 -1.85 6.17 -21.35
N ILE A 55 -2.73 5.46 -22.05
CA ILE A 55 -3.80 4.64 -21.45
C ILE A 55 -3.25 3.46 -20.66
N LYS A 56 -2.15 2.83 -21.09
CA LYS A 56 -1.53 1.70 -20.38
C LYS A 56 -0.96 2.16 -19.04
N ILE A 57 -0.29 3.31 -19.05
CA ILE A 57 0.26 3.94 -17.84
C ILE A 57 -0.88 4.35 -16.89
N THR A 58 -1.95 4.96 -17.44
CA THR A 58 -3.13 5.33 -16.67
C THR A 58 -3.79 4.14 -15.98
N LEU A 59 -4.02 3.05 -16.72
CA LEU A 59 -4.60 1.81 -16.16
C LEU A 59 -3.72 1.23 -15.05
N MET A 60 -2.40 1.29 -15.20
CA MET A 60 -1.47 0.80 -14.19
C MET A 60 -1.46 1.68 -12.94
N GLN A 61 -1.48 3.01 -13.09
CA GLN A 61 -1.52 3.95 -11.97
C GLN A 61 -2.84 3.86 -11.20
N ILE A 62 -3.97 4.03 -11.89
CA ILE A 62 -5.31 4.06 -11.27
C ILE A 62 -5.76 2.67 -10.84
N GLY A 63 -5.55 1.66 -11.68
CA GLY A 63 -6.04 0.30 -11.43
C GLY A 63 -5.22 -0.47 -10.41
N CYS A 64 -3.91 -0.19 -10.31
CA CYS A 64 -3.00 -0.95 -9.47
C CYS A 64 -2.28 -0.07 -8.44
N LEU A 65 -1.43 0.85 -8.88
CA LEU A 65 -0.47 1.53 -8.01
C LEU A 65 -1.13 2.30 -6.86
N PHE A 66 -2.05 3.22 -7.19
CA PHE A 66 -2.72 4.05 -6.19
C PHE A 66 -3.56 3.19 -5.24
N ASN A 67 -4.25 2.17 -5.76
CA ASN A 67 -5.02 1.26 -4.92
C ASN A 67 -4.15 0.48 -3.94
N LEU A 68 -2.99 -0.03 -4.38
CA LEU A 68 -2.04 -0.70 -3.51
C LEU A 68 -1.52 0.24 -2.42
N GLU A 69 -1.24 1.50 -2.77
CA GLU A 69 -0.80 2.52 -1.83
C GLU A 69 -1.86 2.80 -0.76
N TRP A 70 -3.10 3.07 -1.18
CA TRP A 70 -4.21 3.34 -0.26
C TRP A 70 -4.50 2.17 0.66
N ILE A 71 -4.49 0.94 0.13
CA ILE A 71 -4.67 -0.26 0.96
C ILE A 71 -3.54 -0.35 1.98
N THR A 72 -2.30 -0.15 1.57
CA THR A 72 -1.14 -0.23 2.46
C THR A 72 -1.26 0.78 3.59
N LEU A 73 -1.48 2.06 3.26
CA LEU A 73 -1.65 3.14 4.25
C LEU A 73 -2.80 2.83 5.22
N PHE A 74 -3.95 2.43 4.68
CA PHE A 74 -5.14 2.08 5.46
C PHE A 74 -4.87 0.95 6.46
N LEU A 75 -4.17 -0.11 6.05
CA LEU A 75 -3.82 -1.23 6.93
C LEU A 75 -2.82 -0.82 8.01
N TYR A 76 -1.83 0.03 7.70
CA TYR A 76 -0.90 0.52 8.71
C TYR A 76 -1.58 1.42 9.75
N ILE A 77 -2.54 2.28 9.35
CA ILE A 77 -3.36 3.05 10.28
C ILE A 77 -4.13 2.11 11.22
N ILE A 78 -4.73 1.04 10.69
CA ILE A 78 -5.41 0.02 11.49
C ILE A 78 -4.45 -0.66 12.48
N ILE A 79 -3.24 -1.00 12.04
CA ILE A 79 -2.22 -1.63 12.89
C ILE A 79 -1.82 -0.69 14.03
N ILE A 80 -1.57 0.60 13.75
CA ILE A 80 -1.25 1.61 14.78
C ILE A 80 -2.38 1.66 15.81
N ILE A 81 -3.63 1.80 15.37
CA ILE A 81 -4.80 1.85 16.25
C ILE A 81 -4.92 0.58 17.09
N TYR A 82 -4.76 -0.59 16.46
CA TYR A 82 -4.87 -1.87 17.13
C TYR A 82 -3.78 -2.05 18.19
N LEU A 83 -2.53 -1.70 17.87
CA LEU A 83 -1.41 -1.85 18.80
C LEU A 83 -1.60 -1.01 20.06
N LEU A 84 -2.15 0.20 19.93
CA LEU A 84 -2.33 1.15 21.05
C LEU A 84 -3.60 0.87 21.87
N THR A 85 -4.71 0.53 21.21
CA THR A 85 -6.02 0.36 21.86
C THR A 85 -6.35 -1.08 22.23
N LYS A 86 -5.81 -2.07 21.51
CA LYS A 86 -6.23 -3.49 21.56
C LYS A 86 -7.73 -3.70 21.30
N THR A 87 -8.39 -2.74 20.66
CA THR A 87 -9.80 -2.85 20.25
C THR A 87 -9.96 -3.96 19.22
N ASN A 88 -11.14 -4.56 19.12
CA ASN A 88 -11.46 -5.54 18.08
C ASN A 88 -11.10 -4.97 16.69
N ILE A 89 -10.28 -5.70 15.93
CA ILE A 89 -9.77 -5.26 14.63
C ILE A 89 -10.90 -4.91 13.66
N ILE A 90 -12.02 -5.63 13.67
CA ILE A 90 -13.18 -5.39 12.79
C ILE A 90 -13.81 -4.03 13.10
N ALA A 91 -13.89 -3.65 14.37
CA ALA A 91 -14.40 -2.34 14.78
C ALA A 91 -13.46 -1.22 14.29
N ILE A 92 -12.15 -1.46 14.37
CA ILE A 92 -11.12 -0.53 13.86
C ILE A 92 -11.26 -0.36 12.35
N PHE A 93 -11.41 -1.44 11.58
CA PHE A 93 -11.65 -1.37 10.13
C PHE A 93 -12.82 -0.44 9.78
N LYS A 94 -13.96 -0.57 10.48
CA LYS A 94 -15.17 0.24 10.22
C LYS A 94 -14.96 1.72 10.52
N ILE A 95 -14.40 2.04 11.68
CA ILE A 95 -14.21 3.44 12.07
C ILE A 95 -13.11 4.10 11.23
N THR A 96 -12.04 3.37 10.89
CA THR A 96 -11.02 3.88 9.98
C THR A 96 -11.64 4.16 8.61
N LEU A 97 -12.45 3.25 8.05
CA LEU A 97 -13.13 3.47 6.76
C LEU A 97 -13.99 4.74 6.77
N LEU A 98 -14.74 4.98 7.85
CA LEU A 98 -15.57 6.17 8.00
C LEU A 98 -14.74 7.47 7.92
N PHE A 99 -13.59 7.50 8.60
CA PHE A 99 -12.72 8.68 8.59
C PHE A 99 -11.80 8.74 7.36
N PHE A 100 -11.58 7.62 6.67
CA PHE A 100 -10.75 7.56 5.47
C PHE A 100 -11.32 8.38 4.32
N CYS A 101 -12.62 8.71 4.33
CA CYS A 101 -13.23 9.67 3.40
C CYS A 101 -12.54 11.03 3.39
N ILE A 102 -11.76 11.37 4.43
CA ILE A 102 -11.03 12.64 4.50
C ILE A 102 -10.10 12.86 3.32
N ILE A 103 -9.55 11.80 2.71
CA ILE A 103 -8.63 11.92 1.57
C ILE A 103 -9.25 12.64 0.36
N ILE A 104 -10.57 12.67 0.28
CA ILE A 104 -11.33 13.35 -0.77
C ILE A 104 -11.16 14.88 -0.69
N ILE A 105 -10.83 15.41 0.50
CA ILE A 105 -10.68 16.86 0.70
C ILE A 105 -9.45 17.43 0.00
N VAL A 106 -8.42 16.61 -0.22
CA VAL A 106 -7.13 17.04 -0.79
C VAL A 106 -7.30 17.74 -2.14
N PRO A 107 -7.85 17.08 -3.19
CA PRO A 107 -7.98 17.72 -4.49
C PRO A 107 -8.90 18.95 -4.47
N ILE A 108 -9.85 19.02 -3.54
CA ILE A 108 -10.73 20.18 -3.36
C ILE A 108 -9.94 21.37 -2.80
N ILE A 109 -9.17 21.15 -1.74
CA ILE A 109 -8.34 22.21 -1.14
C ILE A 109 -7.27 22.68 -2.11
N ASP A 110 -6.56 21.74 -2.75
CA ASP A 110 -5.49 22.06 -3.68
C ASP A 110 -5.99 22.84 -4.89
N PHE A 111 -7.20 22.53 -5.38
CA PHE A 111 -7.85 23.35 -6.40
C PHE A 111 -7.95 24.82 -5.98
N PHE A 112 -8.47 25.11 -4.79
CA PHE A 112 -8.66 26.50 -4.35
C PHE A 112 -7.35 27.23 -4.03
N ILE A 113 -6.34 26.53 -3.54
CA ILE A 113 -5.06 27.13 -3.15
C ILE A 113 -4.15 27.37 -4.35
N TYR A 114 -4.10 26.43 -5.29
CA TYR A 114 -3.18 26.48 -6.43
C TYR A 114 -3.86 26.87 -7.75
N TYR A 115 -5.11 27.35 -7.72
CA TYR A 115 -5.80 27.82 -8.92
C TYR A 115 -5.01 28.96 -9.61
N PRO A 116 -4.86 28.95 -10.96
CA PRO A 116 -5.40 28.00 -11.94
C PRO A 116 -4.48 26.82 -12.27
N ASP A 117 -3.26 26.85 -11.74
CA ASP A 117 -2.18 25.95 -12.13
C ASP A 117 -2.35 24.56 -11.51
N GLY A 118 -3.03 24.44 -10.36
CA GLY A 118 -3.13 23.19 -9.63
C GLY A 118 -1.81 22.82 -8.92
N CYS A 119 -1.87 21.83 -8.03
CA CYS A 119 -0.66 21.37 -7.36
C CYS A 119 0.05 20.29 -8.19
N LYS A 120 1.37 20.22 -8.08
CA LYS A 120 2.19 19.14 -8.64
C LYS A 120 2.78 18.31 -7.51
N ILE A 121 2.46 17.01 -7.49
CA ILE A 121 3.02 16.05 -6.54
C ILE A 121 4.27 15.41 -7.17
N ASP A 122 5.44 15.64 -6.56
CA ASP A 122 6.69 15.01 -6.97
C ASP A 122 6.93 13.74 -6.14
N TYR A 123 6.84 12.56 -6.75
CA TYR A 123 7.05 11.27 -6.07
C TYR A 123 8.53 10.86 -5.94
N LEU A 124 9.43 11.63 -6.56
CA LEU A 124 10.89 11.44 -6.51
C LEU A 124 11.50 12.41 -5.50
N TYR A 125 11.44 12.04 -4.23
CA TYR A 125 12.09 12.78 -3.15
C TYR A 125 13.60 12.52 -3.14
N THR A 126 14.39 13.57 -2.93
CA THR A 126 15.77 13.43 -2.45
C THR A 126 15.78 13.17 -0.93
N LEU A 127 16.92 12.74 -0.38
CA LEU A 127 17.06 12.65 1.08
C LEU A 127 16.81 14.00 1.77
N LYS A 128 17.27 15.09 1.14
CA LYS A 128 17.04 16.45 1.65
C LYS A 128 15.55 16.78 1.66
N ASP A 129 14.82 16.45 0.60
CA ASP A 129 13.38 16.68 0.53
C ASP A 129 12.63 15.88 1.61
N TYR A 130 13.02 14.63 1.83
CA TYR A 130 12.42 13.79 2.87
C TYR A 130 12.66 14.36 4.27
N LEU A 131 13.88 14.79 4.57
CA LEU A 131 14.19 15.43 5.86
C LEU A 131 13.47 16.77 6.01
N ASN A 132 13.40 17.58 4.95
CA ASN A 132 12.65 18.83 4.94
C ASN A 132 11.17 18.57 5.23
N ALA A 133 10.57 17.57 4.58
CA ALA A 133 9.20 17.17 4.88
C ALA A 133 9.10 16.71 6.34
N LEU A 134 10.00 15.86 6.84
CA LEU A 134 9.96 15.36 8.22
C LEU A 134 10.00 16.45 9.29
N PHE A 135 10.76 17.53 9.09
CA PHE A 135 10.90 18.60 10.09
C PHE A 135 9.96 19.78 9.87
N TYR A 136 9.59 20.07 8.62
CA TYR A 136 8.87 21.29 8.26
C TYR A 136 7.44 21.04 7.73
N PHE A 137 6.93 19.80 7.80
CA PHE A 137 5.64 19.40 7.23
C PHE A 137 4.47 20.32 7.60
N PHE A 138 4.43 20.87 8.81
CA PHE A 138 3.35 21.77 9.25
C PHE A 138 3.76 23.24 9.32
N ILE A 139 4.99 23.61 8.94
CA ILE A 139 5.42 25.02 8.93
C ILE A 139 4.89 25.71 7.66
N PRO A 140 4.02 26.73 7.80
CA PRO A 140 3.45 27.40 6.64
C PRO A 140 4.55 28.06 5.80
N PHE A 141 4.31 28.19 4.50
CA PHE A 141 5.21 28.84 3.52
C PHE A 141 6.58 28.16 3.28
N VAL A 142 6.92 27.09 4.01
CA VAL A 142 8.09 26.26 3.68
C VAL A 142 7.70 25.29 2.57
N ASP A 143 8.49 25.29 1.49
CA ASP A 143 8.37 24.30 0.42
C ASP A 143 8.94 22.95 0.89
N VAL A 144 8.03 22.00 1.08
CA VAL A 144 8.32 20.61 1.45
C VAL A 144 7.97 19.64 0.32
N LYS A 145 7.72 20.16 -0.90
CA LYS A 145 7.25 19.39 -2.08
C LYS A 145 5.94 18.61 -1.88
N VAL A 146 5.15 19.00 -0.88
CA VAL A 146 3.84 18.42 -0.57
C VAL A 146 2.77 19.49 -0.69
N CYS A 147 1.69 19.17 -1.40
CA CYS A 147 0.54 20.04 -1.57
C CYS A 147 -0.12 20.40 -0.24
N THR A 148 -0.68 21.61 -0.15
CA THR A 148 -1.29 22.11 1.08
C THR A 148 -2.52 21.29 1.51
N GLY A 149 -3.30 20.77 0.56
CA GLY A 149 -4.41 19.86 0.81
C GLY A 149 -3.98 18.61 1.57
N ILE A 150 -2.90 17.97 1.12
CA ILE A 150 -2.31 16.80 1.79
C ILE A 150 -1.87 17.16 3.22
N ARG A 151 -1.25 18.33 3.42
CA ARG A 151 -0.81 18.77 4.76
C ARG A 151 -2.00 18.93 5.72
N ILE A 152 -3.10 19.49 5.22
CA ILE A 152 -4.35 19.65 5.99
C ILE A 152 -4.99 18.28 6.27
N GLU A 153 -5.01 17.37 5.30
CA GLU A 153 -5.51 16.00 5.50
C GLU A 153 -4.78 15.29 6.63
N VAL A 154 -3.44 15.30 6.61
CA VAL A 154 -2.63 14.68 7.66
C VAL A 154 -2.83 15.37 9.00
N PHE A 155 -2.91 16.71 9.03
CA PHE A 155 -3.18 17.47 10.25
C PHE A 155 -4.51 17.08 10.90
N ILE A 156 -5.60 16.99 10.13
CA ILE A 156 -6.89 16.56 10.66
C ILE A 156 -6.82 15.10 11.10
N SER A 157 -6.16 14.24 10.33
CA SER A 157 -6.02 12.81 10.64
C SER A 157 -5.28 12.56 11.95
N VAL A 158 -4.20 13.31 12.24
CA VAL A 158 -3.49 13.19 13.53
C VAL A 158 -4.35 13.66 14.71
N ILE A 159 -5.15 14.72 14.53
CA ILE A 159 -6.08 15.20 15.56
C ILE A 159 -7.17 14.16 15.84
N LEU A 160 -7.80 13.63 14.79
CA LEU A 160 -8.84 12.61 14.91
C LEU A 160 -8.30 11.34 15.59
N LEU A 161 -7.12 10.88 15.17
CA LEU A 161 -6.48 9.71 15.76
C LEU A 161 -6.14 9.94 17.23
N PHE A 162 -5.57 11.09 17.59
CA PHE A 162 -5.28 11.44 18.98
C PHE A 162 -6.52 11.33 19.86
N PHE A 163 -7.61 11.98 19.46
CA PHE A 163 -8.85 11.96 20.25
C PHE A 163 -9.46 10.57 20.33
N TYR A 164 -9.44 9.81 19.22
CA TYR A 164 -9.92 8.44 19.23
C TYR A 164 -9.13 7.57 20.23
N ILE A 165 -7.80 7.60 20.19
CA ILE A 165 -6.94 6.83 21.11
C ILE A 165 -7.14 7.29 22.56
N LEU A 166 -7.23 8.60 22.80
CA LEU A 166 -7.44 9.18 24.13
C LEU A 166 -8.77 8.71 24.72
N ILE A 167 -9.84 8.71 23.92
CA ILE A 167 -11.17 8.30 24.37
C ILE A 167 -11.21 6.80 24.68
N LYS A 168 -10.56 5.97 23.84
CA LYS A 168 -10.55 4.51 24.01
C LYS A 168 -9.66 4.03 25.15
N THR A 169 -8.53 4.69 25.38
CA THR A 169 -7.51 4.21 26.31
C THR A 169 -7.40 5.04 27.59
N GLN A 170 -7.96 6.26 27.60
CA GLN A 170 -7.78 7.26 28.66
C GLN A 170 -6.29 7.55 28.96
N ASN A 171 -5.40 7.31 27.99
CA ASN A 171 -3.97 7.43 28.16
C ASN A 171 -3.38 8.46 27.18
N ILE A 172 -2.92 9.58 27.74
CA ILE A 172 -2.36 10.69 26.96
C ILE A 172 -1.08 10.30 26.22
N LEU A 173 -0.20 9.49 26.83
CA LEU A 173 1.05 9.06 26.20
C LEU A 173 0.80 8.18 24.97
N LYS A 174 -0.15 7.25 25.05
CA LYS A 174 -0.58 6.47 23.88
C LYS A 174 -1.15 7.35 22.78
N SER A 175 -1.83 8.43 23.15
CA SER A 175 -2.43 9.37 22.21
C SER A 175 -1.36 10.21 21.51
N ILE A 176 -0.38 10.73 22.25
CA ILE A 176 0.80 11.42 21.69
C ILE A 176 1.58 10.48 20.77
N LEU A 177 1.84 9.24 21.21
CA LEU A 177 2.52 8.24 20.38
C LEU A 177 1.77 7.97 19.07
N SER A 178 0.44 7.97 19.08
CA SER A 178 -0.36 7.79 17.85
C SER A 178 -0.16 8.93 16.85
N ILE A 179 -0.03 10.18 17.31
CA ILE A 179 0.27 11.33 16.45
C ILE A 179 1.64 11.13 15.80
N ILE A 180 2.66 10.81 16.60
CA ILE A 180 4.04 10.61 16.11
C ILE A 180 4.08 9.49 15.06
N LEU A 181 3.43 8.36 15.34
CA LEU A 181 3.39 7.21 14.43
C LEU A 181 2.65 7.53 13.12
N LEU A 182 1.49 8.19 13.19
CA LEU A 182 0.73 8.55 11.99
C LEU A 182 1.44 9.63 11.17
N TYR A 183 2.03 10.63 11.83
CA TYR A 183 2.85 11.66 11.19
C TYR A 183 4.01 11.04 10.41
N PHE A 184 4.78 10.15 11.07
CA PHE A 184 5.89 9.46 10.43
C PHE A 184 5.42 8.57 9.28
N LEU A 185 4.30 7.86 9.46
CA LEU A 185 3.69 7.03 8.41
C LEU A 185 3.32 7.87 7.19
N ALA A 186 2.62 9.00 7.37
CA ALA A 186 2.15 9.85 6.28
C ALA A 186 3.30 10.46 5.46
N ILE A 187 4.34 10.97 6.14
CA ILE A 187 5.50 11.54 5.44
C ILE A 187 6.29 10.45 4.72
N SER A 188 6.47 9.30 5.37
CA SER A 188 7.20 8.17 4.80
C SER A 188 6.45 7.52 3.63
N SER A 189 5.11 7.58 3.60
CA SER A 189 4.35 7.15 2.43
C SER A 189 4.52 8.12 1.25
N MET A 190 4.54 9.43 1.49
CA MET A 190 4.78 10.39 0.38
C MET A 190 6.17 10.23 -0.24
N ALA A 191 7.14 9.82 0.56
CA ALA A 191 8.51 9.53 0.14
C ALA A 191 8.83 8.03 0.17
N PHE A 192 7.87 7.17 -0.23
CA PHE A 192 8.03 5.70 -0.21
C PHE A 192 9.40 5.23 -0.71
N PRO A 193 9.92 5.76 -1.84
CA PRO A 193 11.18 5.29 -2.36
C PRO A 193 12.36 5.52 -1.43
N VAL A 194 12.46 6.76 -0.92
CA VAL A 194 13.52 7.16 0.01
C VAL A 194 13.42 6.37 1.29
N PHE A 195 12.23 6.28 1.87
CA PHE A 195 12.01 5.59 3.15
C PHE A 195 12.45 4.12 3.11
N ILE A 196 12.11 3.38 2.06
CA ILE A 196 12.50 1.97 1.93
C ILE A 196 13.98 1.82 1.59
N LEU A 197 14.50 2.64 0.67
CA LEU A 197 15.89 2.53 0.22
C LEU A 197 16.90 2.95 1.29
N LEU A 198 16.51 3.84 2.21
CA LEU A 198 17.35 4.26 3.34
C LEU A 198 17.81 3.09 4.22
N ILE A 199 17.04 2.01 4.29
CA ILE A 199 17.41 0.80 5.04
C ILE A 199 18.63 0.10 4.40
N PHE A 200 18.75 0.15 3.07
CA PHE A 200 19.77 -0.56 2.31
C PHE A 200 21.04 0.25 2.08
N TYR A 201 20.95 1.58 2.07
CA TYR A 201 22.09 2.46 1.83
C TYR A 201 22.02 3.74 2.67
N PRO A 202 22.33 3.68 3.97
CA PRO A 202 22.17 4.84 4.84
C PRO A 202 23.41 5.78 4.82
N PHE A 203 23.19 7.06 5.15
CA PHE A 203 24.20 8.01 5.65
C PHE A 203 25.19 8.73 4.69
N ASN A 204 24.96 8.79 3.38
CA ASN A 204 25.60 9.81 2.53
C ASN A 204 24.60 10.39 1.52
N ALA A 205 24.20 11.65 1.69
CA ALA A 205 23.11 12.27 0.92
C ALA A 205 23.36 12.25 -0.60
N ASN A 206 24.54 12.65 -1.06
CA ASN A 206 24.83 12.72 -2.50
C ASN A 206 24.90 11.32 -3.14
N LEU A 207 25.47 10.35 -2.43
CA LEU A 207 25.52 8.96 -2.89
C LEU A 207 24.14 8.30 -2.83
N PHE A 208 23.33 8.65 -1.83
CA PHE A 208 21.98 8.12 -1.67
C PHE A 208 21.06 8.61 -2.78
N ASP A 209 21.07 9.90 -3.10
CA ASP A 209 20.25 10.44 -4.19
C ASP A 209 20.66 9.82 -5.54
N THR A 210 21.97 9.60 -5.75
CA THR A 210 22.49 8.87 -6.91
C THR A 210 22.00 7.41 -6.91
N TYR A 211 21.98 6.75 -5.76
CA TYR A 211 21.48 5.39 -5.61
C TYR A 211 19.97 5.29 -5.88
N VAL A 212 19.16 6.23 -5.39
CA VAL A 212 17.71 6.29 -5.68
C VAL A 212 17.46 6.52 -7.17
N ASN A 213 18.21 7.42 -7.81
CA ASN A 213 18.12 7.65 -9.24
C ASN A 213 18.52 6.39 -10.03
N ASN A 214 19.64 5.76 -9.67
CA ASN A 214 20.06 4.50 -10.29
C ASN A 214 19.01 3.40 -10.07
N PHE A 215 18.37 3.34 -8.90
CA PHE A 215 17.29 2.39 -8.67
C PHE A 215 16.17 2.57 -9.69
N PHE A 216 15.67 3.78 -9.91
CA PHE A 216 14.56 4.00 -10.82
C PHE A 216 14.92 3.98 -12.29
N PHE A 217 16.09 4.51 -12.67
CA PHE A 217 16.44 4.80 -14.05
C PHE A 217 17.46 3.84 -14.66
N THR A 218 18.18 3.04 -13.85
CA THR A 218 19.03 1.98 -14.41
C THR A 218 18.14 0.85 -14.96
N PRO A 219 18.43 0.35 -16.18
CA PRO A 219 17.73 -0.81 -16.74
C PRO A 219 17.77 -1.99 -15.76
N SER A 220 16.61 -2.57 -15.50
CA SER A 220 16.42 -3.72 -14.62
C SER A 220 15.20 -4.49 -15.12
N PHE A 221 14.94 -5.69 -14.59
CA PHE A 221 13.74 -6.45 -14.98
C PHE A 221 12.42 -5.66 -14.81
N PHE A 222 12.38 -4.71 -13.88
CA PHE A 222 11.34 -3.71 -13.84
C PHE A 222 11.68 -2.58 -14.80
N ASP A 223 11.30 -2.74 -16.06
CA ASP A 223 11.61 -1.74 -17.08
C ASP A 223 10.94 -0.39 -16.80
N SER A 224 9.86 -0.37 -16.01
CA SER A 224 9.12 0.85 -15.68
C SER A 224 9.33 1.31 -14.24
N PHE A 225 9.40 2.64 -14.07
CA PHE A 225 9.34 3.32 -12.78
C PHE A 225 8.18 2.81 -11.90
N LEU A 226 7.00 2.63 -12.50
CA LEU A 226 5.79 2.18 -11.80
C LEU A 226 5.90 0.75 -11.27
N ASN A 227 6.61 -0.14 -11.96
CA ASN A 227 6.84 -1.51 -11.49
C ASN A 227 7.73 -1.53 -10.27
N LYS A 228 8.82 -0.76 -10.32
CA LYS A 228 9.74 -0.60 -9.18
C LYS A 228 8.99 -0.07 -7.97
N PHE A 229 8.18 0.97 -8.16
CA PHE A 229 7.36 1.55 -7.09
C PHE A 229 6.35 0.55 -6.52
N SER A 230 5.63 -0.19 -7.37
CA SER A 230 4.65 -1.20 -6.94
C SER A 230 5.25 -2.23 -5.98
N ILE A 231 6.48 -2.67 -6.23
CA ILE A 231 7.15 -3.67 -5.41
C ILE A 231 7.51 -3.12 -4.04
N MET A 232 7.92 -1.86 -3.98
CA MET A 232 8.21 -1.20 -2.70
C MET A 232 6.95 -1.13 -1.84
N ILE A 233 5.78 -0.87 -2.45
CA ILE A 233 4.50 -0.96 -1.75
C ILE A 233 4.25 -2.40 -1.30
N PHE A 234 4.47 -3.40 -2.15
CA PHE A 234 4.27 -4.82 -1.79
C PHE A 234 5.13 -5.25 -0.58
N ILE A 235 6.37 -4.77 -0.49
CA ILE A 235 7.28 -5.06 0.63
C ILE A 235 6.65 -4.63 1.97
N LEU A 236 5.84 -3.58 1.99
CA LEU A 236 5.14 -3.10 3.17
C LEU A 236 3.75 -3.72 3.34
N LEU A 237 3.04 -3.93 2.24
CA LEU A 237 1.70 -4.51 2.24
C LEU A 237 1.69 -5.93 2.80
N ILE A 238 2.66 -6.78 2.43
CA ILE A 238 2.72 -8.18 2.86
C ILE A 238 2.83 -8.29 4.39
N PRO A 239 3.80 -7.63 5.07
CA PRO A 239 3.85 -7.60 6.53
C PRO A 239 2.55 -7.10 7.16
N ALA A 240 1.94 -6.04 6.61
CA ALA A 240 0.69 -5.49 7.15
C ALA A 240 -0.45 -6.53 7.10
N LEU A 241 -0.62 -7.20 5.96
CA LEU A 241 -1.60 -8.28 5.79
C LEU A 241 -1.34 -9.45 6.73
N LEU A 242 -0.09 -9.88 6.89
CA LEU A 242 0.28 -10.97 7.82
C LEU A 242 -0.02 -10.60 9.27
N ILE A 243 0.27 -9.37 9.69
CA ILE A 243 -0.05 -8.87 11.03
C ILE A 243 -1.56 -8.88 11.25
N ILE A 244 -2.34 -8.35 10.31
CA ILE A 244 -3.81 -8.30 10.41
C ILE A 244 -4.42 -9.69 10.42
N TYR A 245 -3.93 -10.60 9.56
CA TYR A 245 -4.37 -11.98 9.54
C TYR A 245 -4.11 -12.67 10.88
N LYS A 246 -2.89 -12.50 11.44
CA LYS A 246 -2.52 -13.05 12.76
C LYS A 246 -3.45 -12.55 13.86
N VAL A 247 -3.74 -11.24 13.85
CA VAL A 247 -4.62 -10.60 14.83
C VAL A 247 -6.05 -11.12 14.70
N HIS A 248 -6.57 -11.26 13.48
CA HIS A 248 -7.95 -11.66 13.24
C HIS A 248 -8.18 -13.16 13.50
N PHE A 249 -7.32 -14.04 12.97
CA PHE A 249 -7.53 -15.49 12.98
C PHE A 249 -6.84 -16.23 14.15
N LYS A 250 -6.14 -15.50 15.02
CA LYS A 250 -5.34 -16.01 16.15
C LYS A 250 -4.16 -16.88 15.71
N ASN A 251 -3.26 -17.16 16.66
CA ASN A 251 -1.96 -17.82 16.38
C ASN A 251 -2.09 -19.19 15.69
N LYS A 252 -3.07 -20.03 16.04
CA LYS A 252 -3.18 -21.38 15.47
C LYS A 252 -3.39 -21.37 13.94
N LYS A 253 -4.38 -20.62 13.45
CA LYS A 253 -4.66 -20.49 12.01
C LYS A 253 -3.54 -19.77 11.27
N PHE A 254 -2.92 -18.77 11.91
CA PHE A 254 -1.74 -18.09 11.34
C PHE A 254 -0.57 -19.05 11.15
N ILE A 255 -0.24 -19.89 12.13
CA ILE A 255 0.82 -20.89 12.00
C ILE A 255 0.49 -21.88 10.86
N THR A 256 -0.77 -22.32 10.74
CA THR A 256 -1.19 -23.17 9.62
C THR A 256 -1.03 -22.46 8.28
N LEU A 257 -1.42 -21.18 8.17
CA LEU A 257 -1.20 -20.39 6.96
C LEU A 257 0.28 -20.32 6.60
N ILE A 258 1.15 -19.97 7.56
CA ILE A 258 2.60 -19.89 7.35
C ILE A 258 3.15 -21.25 6.90
N LYS A 259 2.78 -22.35 7.57
CA LYS A 259 3.19 -23.69 7.14
C LYS A 259 2.77 -24.01 5.71
N ASN A 260 1.57 -23.58 5.30
CA ASN A 260 1.08 -23.80 3.94
C ASN A 260 1.75 -22.88 2.90
N LEU A 261 2.13 -21.65 3.28
CA LEU A 261 2.89 -20.73 2.42
C LEU A 261 4.31 -21.25 2.16
N PHE A 262 4.92 -21.90 3.15
CA PHE A 262 6.25 -22.52 3.04
C PHE A 262 6.18 -24.04 2.82
N SER A 263 5.10 -24.53 2.21
CA SER A 263 4.97 -25.95 1.88
C SER A 263 5.92 -26.37 0.76
N LEU A 264 6.18 -27.67 0.66
CA LEU A 264 6.95 -28.23 -0.45
C LEU A 264 6.31 -27.92 -1.81
N ASP A 265 4.98 -27.93 -1.90
CA ASP A 265 4.25 -27.53 -3.12
C ASP A 265 4.52 -26.07 -3.50
N SER A 266 4.61 -25.16 -2.52
CA SER A 266 4.93 -23.75 -2.76
C SER A 266 6.35 -23.59 -3.29
N ILE A 267 7.30 -24.37 -2.76
CA ILE A 267 8.68 -24.42 -3.24
C ILE A 267 8.73 -24.97 -4.69
N ILE A 268 7.95 -26.00 -5.00
CA ILE A 268 7.87 -26.54 -6.37
C ILE A 268 7.31 -25.49 -7.34
N ILE A 269 6.18 -24.87 -7.01
CA ILE A 269 5.58 -23.81 -7.84
C ILE A 269 6.58 -22.65 -8.00
N PHE A 270 7.27 -22.27 -6.92
CA PHE A 270 8.31 -21.25 -6.98
C PHE A 270 9.42 -21.65 -7.95
N ILE A 271 9.98 -22.86 -7.85
CA ILE A 271 11.06 -23.34 -8.74
C ILE A 271 10.61 -23.32 -10.20
N ILE A 272 9.34 -23.64 -10.49
CA ILE A 272 8.79 -23.64 -11.85
C ILE A 272 8.61 -22.22 -12.39
N VAL A 273 8.04 -21.32 -11.59
CA VAL A 273 7.91 -19.91 -11.95
C VAL A 273 9.30 -19.29 -12.12
N PHE A 274 10.22 -19.64 -11.22
CA PHE A 274 11.60 -19.17 -11.21
C PHE A 274 12.44 -19.72 -12.36
N SER A 275 12.22 -20.97 -12.80
CA SER A 275 12.94 -21.56 -13.94
C SER A 275 12.51 -20.94 -15.27
N GLY A 276 11.21 -20.71 -15.46
CA GLY A 276 10.70 -19.91 -16.59
C GLY A 276 11.29 -18.51 -16.59
N PHE A 277 11.38 -17.89 -15.41
CA PHE A 277 12.04 -16.60 -15.24
C PHE A 277 13.54 -16.62 -15.59
N ILE A 278 14.32 -17.59 -15.07
CA ILE A 278 15.76 -17.71 -15.40
C ILE A 278 15.97 -17.91 -16.90
N SER A 279 15.13 -18.71 -17.55
CA SER A 279 15.28 -19.01 -18.99
C SER A 279 15.13 -17.77 -19.88
N SER A 280 14.36 -16.77 -19.45
CA SER A 280 14.17 -15.52 -20.19
C SER A 280 15.18 -14.42 -19.82
N TYR A 281 15.61 -14.34 -18.56
CA TYR A 281 16.43 -13.24 -18.05
C TYR A 281 17.94 -13.53 -17.97
N GLY A 282 18.31 -14.81 -17.92
CA GLY A 282 19.69 -15.26 -17.72
C GLY A 282 20.12 -15.24 -16.26
N LEU A 283 20.75 -16.32 -15.82
CA LEU A 283 21.09 -16.56 -14.42
C LEU A 283 22.16 -15.59 -13.87
N PHE A 284 23.07 -15.11 -14.72
CA PHE A 284 24.13 -14.18 -14.31
C PHE A 284 23.57 -12.82 -13.85
N ASN A 285 22.55 -12.30 -14.54
CA ASN A 285 21.98 -10.97 -14.25
C ASN A 285 21.29 -10.89 -12.87
N LEU A 286 20.87 -12.03 -12.32
CA LEU A 286 20.14 -12.11 -11.05
C LEU A 286 20.94 -11.61 -9.85
N PHE A 287 22.25 -11.84 -9.82
CA PHE A 287 23.07 -11.56 -8.64
C PHE A 287 23.81 -10.22 -8.69
N PHE A 288 23.82 -9.55 -9.85
CA PHE A 288 24.46 -8.24 -9.99
C PHE A 288 23.69 -7.11 -9.33
N ASN A 289 22.43 -7.34 -8.98
CA ASN A 289 21.58 -6.28 -8.48
C ASN A 289 20.71 -6.76 -7.30
N ILE A 290 20.82 -6.09 -6.15
CA ILE A 290 20.00 -6.34 -4.97
C ILE A 290 18.49 -6.28 -5.28
N PHE A 291 18.09 -5.54 -6.32
CA PHE A 291 16.71 -5.44 -6.76
C PHE A 291 16.17 -6.72 -7.40
N ASN A 292 17.04 -7.52 -8.04
CA ASN A 292 16.67 -8.84 -8.55
C ASN A 292 16.46 -9.81 -7.39
N ILE A 293 17.18 -9.65 -6.27
CA ILE A 293 16.97 -10.43 -5.05
C ILE A 293 15.61 -10.14 -4.43
N ILE A 294 15.21 -8.87 -4.32
CA ILE A 294 13.87 -8.47 -3.84
C ILE A 294 12.76 -9.11 -4.70
N PHE A 295 12.96 -9.16 -6.02
CA PHE A 295 12.02 -9.79 -6.93
C PHE A 295 11.89 -11.30 -6.72
N ILE A 296 12.98 -12.01 -6.40
CA ILE A 296 12.92 -13.45 -6.08
C ILE A 296 11.99 -13.70 -4.89
N TYR A 297 12.09 -12.89 -3.83
CA TYR A 297 11.18 -12.98 -2.68
C TYR A 297 9.72 -12.73 -3.08
N PHE A 298 9.49 -11.79 -4.00
CA PHE A 298 8.16 -11.53 -4.54
C PHE A 298 7.60 -12.72 -5.33
N LEU A 299 8.40 -13.33 -6.20
CA LEU A 299 8.01 -14.54 -6.94
C LEU A 299 7.69 -15.71 -6.01
N PHE A 300 8.50 -15.89 -4.96
CA PHE A 300 8.24 -16.90 -3.95
C PHE A 300 6.89 -16.67 -3.26
N PHE A 301 6.61 -15.43 -2.85
CA PHE A 301 5.34 -15.09 -2.22
C PHE A 301 4.15 -15.37 -3.13
N ILE A 302 4.23 -15.01 -4.42
CA ILE A 302 3.20 -15.35 -5.41
C ILE A 302 2.98 -16.85 -5.49
N ALA A 303 4.05 -17.62 -5.62
CA ALA A 303 3.98 -19.08 -5.71
C ALA A 303 3.28 -19.69 -4.48
N SER A 304 3.59 -19.18 -3.29
CA SER A 304 2.95 -19.58 -2.04
C SER A 304 1.44 -19.26 -2.03
N VAL A 305 1.03 -18.09 -2.52
CA VAL A 305 -0.40 -17.71 -2.61
C VAL A 305 -1.14 -18.59 -3.62
N LEU A 306 -0.52 -18.84 -4.78
CA LEU A 306 -1.05 -19.76 -5.78
C LEU A 306 -1.23 -21.16 -5.23
N ASN A 307 -0.27 -21.66 -4.44
CA ASN A 307 -0.41 -22.95 -3.78
C ASN A 307 -1.66 -23.01 -2.87
N LEU A 308 -1.89 -21.97 -2.06
CA LEU A 308 -3.09 -21.91 -1.21
C LEU A 308 -4.38 -21.95 -2.03
N TYR A 309 -4.39 -21.31 -3.20
CA TYR A 309 -5.51 -21.37 -4.14
C TYR A 309 -5.69 -22.78 -4.71
N PHE A 310 -4.60 -23.40 -5.18
CA PHE A 310 -4.60 -24.77 -5.69
C PHE A 310 -5.06 -25.80 -4.68
N GLN A 311 -4.73 -25.64 -3.40
CA GLN A 311 -5.17 -26.55 -2.35
C GLN A 311 -6.70 -26.56 -2.18
N LYS A 312 -7.39 -25.45 -2.46
CA LYS A 312 -8.84 -25.34 -2.34
C LYS A 312 -9.63 -25.90 -3.51
N ILE A 313 -9.03 -25.96 -4.70
CA ILE A 313 -9.66 -26.60 -5.85
C ILE A 313 -9.79 -28.09 -5.56
N GLN A 314 -10.99 -28.66 -5.62
CA GLN A 314 -11.17 -30.11 -5.40
C GLN A 314 -10.93 -30.91 -6.68
N ASN A 315 -11.17 -30.33 -7.85
CA ASN A 315 -11.06 -31.00 -9.13
C ASN A 315 -9.59 -31.07 -9.62
N LYS A 316 -9.06 -32.29 -9.70
CA LYS A 316 -7.68 -32.58 -10.14
C LYS A 316 -7.38 -32.09 -11.56
N ASN A 317 -8.34 -32.18 -12.49
CA ASN A 317 -8.15 -31.76 -13.88
C ASN A 317 -8.00 -30.24 -13.98
N ILE A 318 -8.79 -29.49 -13.20
CA ILE A 318 -8.69 -28.02 -13.13
C ILE A 318 -7.33 -27.61 -12.56
N LYS A 319 -6.80 -28.31 -11.54
CA LYS A 319 -5.45 -28.04 -11.03
C LYS A 319 -4.39 -28.22 -12.09
N ILE A 320 -4.45 -29.32 -12.86
CA ILE A 320 -3.48 -29.60 -13.93
C ILE A 320 -3.56 -28.53 -15.02
N ILE A 321 -4.76 -28.14 -15.45
CA ILE A 321 -4.95 -27.07 -16.45
C ILE A 321 -4.36 -25.74 -15.96
N LEU A 322 -4.69 -25.34 -14.74
CA LEU A 322 -4.18 -24.10 -14.15
C LEU A 322 -2.65 -24.15 -13.92
N PHE A 323 -2.11 -25.32 -13.59
CA PHE A 323 -0.67 -25.53 -13.44
C PHE A 323 0.05 -25.42 -14.80
N VAL A 324 -0.50 -26.03 -15.85
CA VAL A 324 0.01 -25.92 -17.22
C VAL A 324 -0.10 -24.47 -17.72
N LEU A 325 -1.20 -23.78 -17.44
CA LEU A 325 -1.34 -22.35 -17.74
C LEU A 325 -0.28 -21.53 -17.01
N LEU A 326 -0.03 -21.78 -15.73
CA LEU A 326 1.03 -21.11 -14.98
C LEU A 326 2.42 -21.34 -15.56
N LEU A 327 2.69 -22.55 -16.05
CA LEU A 327 3.94 -22.91 -16.70
C LEU A 327 4.08 -22.23 -18.07
N LEU A 328 3.01 -22.17 -18.84
CA LEU A 328 2.97 -21.41 -20.09
C LEU A 328 3.11 -19.89 -19.83
N PHE A 329 2.48 -19.37 -18.77
CA PHE A 329 2.58 -17.96 -18.38
C PHE A 329 3.98 -17.60 -17.88
N SER A 330 4.64 -18.45 -17.10
CA SER A 330 6.02 -18.22 -16.63
C SER A 330 7.05 -18.27 -17.76
N LEU A 331 6.73 -18.98 -18.85
CA LEU A 331 7.54 -19.02 -20.06
C LEU A 331 7.26 -17.87 -21.03
N CYS A 332 6.12 -17.18 -20.91
CA CYS A 332 5.67 -16.27 -21.95
C CYS A 332 6.12 -14.80 -21.79
N ILE A 333 5.78 -14.02 -20.75
CA ILE A 333 5.87 -12.54 -20.88
C ILE A 333 6.08 -11.79 -19.54
N SER A 334 6.74 -10.62 -19.64
CA SER A 334 6.90 -9.50 -18.69
C SER A 334 6.03 -9.49 -17.42
N PHE A 335 6.63 -9.02 -16.33
CA PHE A 335 6.05 -8.85 -14.98
C PHE A 335 4.60 -8.30 -14.95
N ASN A 336 4.28 -7.39 -15.86
CA ASN A 336 2.96 -6.76 -15.95
C ASN A 336 1.84 -7.76 -16.28
N HIS A 337 2.12 -8.70 -17.19
CA HIS A 337 1.15 -9.72 -17.57
C HIS A 337 0.96 -10.75 -16.46
N LEU A 338 2.02 -11.04 -15.70
CA LEU A 338 1.94 -11.88 -14.50
C LEU A 338 1.01 -11.27 -13.44
N LEU A 339 1.18 -9.98 -13.12
CA LEU A 339 0.33 -9.29 -12.14
C LEU A 339 -1.15 -9.23 -12.55
N ILE A 340 -1.43 -8.94 -13.83
CA ILE A 340 -2.80 -8.90 -14.37
C ILE A 340 -3.44 -10.29 -14.32
N SER A 341 -2.73 -11.32 -14.76
CA SER A 341 -3.23 -12.70 -14.70
C SER A 341 -3.49 -13.18 -13.27
N LEU A 342 -2.62 -12.81 -12.32
CA LEU A 342 -2.82 -13.10 -10.90
C LEU A 342 -4.03 -12.37 -10.31
N PHE A 343 -4.24 -11.12 -10.69
CA PHE A 343 -5.44 -10.37 -10.31
C PHE A 343 -6.71 -11.05 -10.83
N PHE A 344 -6.76 -11.45 -12.10
CA PHE A 344 -7.91 -12.17 -12.66
C PHE A 344 -8.12 -13.55 -12.01
N LEU A 345 -7.06 -14.30 -11.74
CA LEU A 345 -7.13 -15.57 -11.00
C LEU A 345 -7.62 -15.36 -9.55
N SER A 346 -7.25 -14.25 -8.92
CA SER A 346 -7.73 -13.88 -7.58
C SER A 346 -9.19 -13.43 -7.58
N LEU A 347 -9.68 -12.82 -8.66
CA LEU A 347 -11.10 -12.49 -8.82
C LEU A 347 -11.95 -13.74 -9.00
N THR A 348 -11.48 -14.74 -9.76
CA THR A 348 -12.14 -16.04 -9.89
C THR A 348 -12.13 -16.89 -8.60
N TYR A 349 -11.45 -16.43 -7.53
CA TYR A 349 -11.50 -17.03 -6.20
C TYR A 349 -12.63 -16.48 -5.33
N ILE A 350 -12.99 -15.22 -5.58
CA ILE A 350 -13.95 -14.47 -4.77
C ILE A 350 -15.39 -14.78 -5.22
N TYR A 351 -15.55 -15.14 -6.50
CA TYR A 351 -16.76 -15.72 -7.08
C TYR A 351 -16.59 -17.24 -7.20
#